data_AF-A0A445N0G5-F1
#
_entry.id   AF-A0A445N0G5-F1
#
_cell.length_a   1.000
_cell.length_b   1.000
_cell.length_c   1.000
_cell.angle_alpha   90.00
_cell.angle_beta   90.00
_cell.angle_gamma   90.00
#
_symmetry.space_group_name_H-M   'P 1'
#
loop_
_entity.id
_entity.type
_entity.pdbx_description
1 polymer ?
#
loop_
_entity_poly.entity_id
_entity_poly.type
_entity_poly.pdbx_seq_one_letter_code
_entity_poly.pdbx_strand_id
1 'polypeptide(L)'
;MSQTTEYIKRLSDLQEGERSRLRRLAGRPLDSTLQGFDLFTGLWWPLRAKSPATPRREPSWLVAKLFGASRVPHIQPDSGAGSHLSEVLGRCEPYDEDGRKHFRTRFDALLCSSLSSLEPHLRWALGEVARVVAGHVPHARDVKGIDWVQLLDDLSIWDRGEEHRRGRDVRDIWAETYLNATNSKERRV
;
A
#
# COMPACT_ATOMS: atom_id res chain seq x y z
N MET A 1 -12.20 -6.65 15.28
CA MET A 1 -11.37 -6.47 14.08
C MET A 1 -12.13 -5.65 13.06
N SER A 2 -11.49 -4.74 12.32
CA SER A 2 -12.16 -3.97 11.27
C SER A 2 -12.42 -4.84 10.03
N GLN A 3 -13.35 -4.42 9.16
CA GLN A 3 -13.60 -5.11 7.88
C GLN A 3 -12.36 -5.10 6.98
N THR A 4 -11.53 -4.05 7.08
CA THR A 4 -10.24 -3.95 6.39
C THR A 4 -9.26 -5.01 6.89
N THR A 5 -9.13 -5.19 8.21
CA THR A 5 -8.29 -6.25 8.81
C THR A 5 -8.70 -7.63 8.32
N GLU A 6 -10.01 -7.93 8.33
CA GLU A 6 -10.52 -9.20 7.85
C GLU A 6 -10.25 -9.41 6.34
N TYR A 7 -10.33 -8.35 5.54
CA TYR A 7 -9.99 -8.42 4.12
C TYR A 7 -8.51 -8.74 3.87
N ILE A 8 -7.59 -8.07 4.59
CA ILE A 8 -6.15 -8.35 4.48
C ILE A 8 -5.82 -9.75 5.00
N LYS A 9 -6.51 -10.21 6.06
CA LYS A 9 -6.38 -11.59 6.53
C LYS A 9 -6.77 -12.60 5.44
N ARG A 10 -7.91 -12.41 4.77
CA ARG A 10 -8.33 -13.26 3.65
C ARG A 10 -7.33 -13.26 2.49
N LEU A 11 -6.75 -12.11 2.16
CA LEU A 11 -5.67 -12.03 1.16
C LEU A 11 -4.42 -12.79 1.60
N SER A 12 -4.11 -12.76 2.90
CA SER A 12 -2.98 -13.48 3.47
C SER A 12 -3.20 -14.99 3.47
N ASP A 13 -4.45 -15.44 3.60
CA ASP A 13 -4.84 -16.86 3.59
C ASP A 13 -4.94 -17.46 2.17
N LEU A 14 -4.81 -16.63 1.11
CA LEU A 14 -4.83 -17.10 -0.27
C LEU A 14 -3.71 -18.10 -0.57
N GLN A 15 -4.05 -19.14 -1.32
CA GLN A 15 -3.09 -20.12 -1.84
C GLN A 15 -2.21 -19.50 -2.94
N GLU A 16 -1.00 -20.03 -3.16
CA GLU A 16 -0.08 -19.48 -4.17
C GLU A 16 -0.68 -19.45 -5.58
N GLY A 17 -1.52 -20.44 -5.92
CA GLY A 17 -2.25 -20.46 -7.19
C GLY A 17 -3.20 -19.27 -7.37
N GLU A 18 -3.88 -18.86 -6.30
CA GLU A 18 -4.79 -17.70 -6.28
C GLU A 18 -4.01 -16.39 -6.29
N ARG A 19 -2.92 -16.31 -5.52
CA ARG A 19 -1.99 -15.16 -5.53
C ARG A 19 -1.39 -14.94 -6.92
N SER A 20 -0.99 -16.02 -7.60
CA SER A 20 -0.49 -15.99 -8.97
C SER A 20 -1.56 -15.49 -9.97
N ARG A 21 -2.84 -15.81 -9.76
CA ARG A 21 -3.95 -15.23 -10.55
C ARG A 21 -4.05 -13.72 -10.32
N LEU A 22 -4.04 -13.24 -9.08
CA LEU A 22 -4.06 -11.81 -8.77
C LEU A 22 -2.87 -11.07 -9.39
N ARG A 23 -1.67 -11.67 -9.36
CA ARG A 23 -0.46 -11.11 -9.98
C ARG A 23 -0.62 -10.85 -11.47
N ARG A 24 -1.30 -11.76 -12.20
CA ARG A 24 -1.57 -11.62 -13.64
C ARG A 24 -2.60 -10.54 -13.98
N LEU A 25 -3.35 -10.07 -12.99
CA LEU A 25 -4.37 -9.05 -13.13
C LEU A 25 -3.85 -7.63 -12.83
N ALA A 26 -2.56 -7.50 -12.48
CA ALA A 26 -1.90 -6.21 -12.36
C ALA A 26 -2.06 -5.36 -13.65
N GLY A 27 -2.37 -4.08 -13.48
CA GLY A 27 -2.66 -3.14 -14.55
C GLY A 27 -4.00 -3.36 -15.24
N ARG A 28 -4.79 -4.36 -14.83
CA ARG A 28 -6.09 -4.66 -15.44
C ARG A 28 -7.26 -4.17 -14.58
N PRO A 29 -8.35 -3.72 -15.21
CA PRO A 29 -9.58 -3.41 -14.50
C PRO A 29 -10.27 -4.71 -14.04
N LEU A 30 -11.20 -4.58 -13.09
CA LEU A 30 -11.83 -5.72 -12.41
C LEU A 30 -12.66 -6.59 -13.37
N ASP A 31 -13.27 -5.99 -14.37
CA ASP A 31 -14.10 -6.60 -15.41
C ASP A 31 -13.29 -7.23 -16.56
N SER A 32 -11.96 -7.19 -16.51
CA SER A 32 -11.11 -7.70 -17.59
C SER A 32 -11.20 -9.21 -17.82
N THR A 33 -11.52 -10.00 -16.78
CA THR A 33 -11.70 -11.45 -16.90
C THR A 33 -12.73 -11.94 -15.88
N LEU A 34 -13.56 -12.91 -16.27
CA LEU A 34 -14.55 -13.52 -15.36
C LEU A 34 -13.86 -14.18 -14.14
N GLN A 35 -12.78 -14.93 -14.37
CA GLN A 35 -12.05 -15.59 -13.28
C GLN A 35 -11.46 -14.60 -12.26
N GLY A 36 -10.97 -13.45 -12.73
CA GLY A 36 -10.46 -12.39 -11.88
C GLY A 36 -11.57 -11.73 -11.06
N PHE A 37 -12.70 -11.47 -11.70
CA PHE A 37 -13.91 -10.98 -11.06
C PHE A 37 -14.40 -11.94 -9.97
N ASP A 38 -14.55 -13.24 -10.28
CA ASP A 38 -15.02 -14.27 -9.35
C ASP A 38 -14.09 -14.41 -8.14
N LEU A 39 -12.77 -14.43 -8.38
CA LEU A 39 -11.78 -14.49 -7.31
C LEU A 39 -11.89 -13.28 -6.37
N PHE A 40 -11.94 -12.07 -6.93
CA PHE A 40 -12.05 -10.85 -6.12
C PHE A 40 -13.38 -10.78 -5.37
N THR A 41 -14.49 -11.07 -6.04
CA THR A 41 -15.82 -11.02 -5.43
C THR A 41 -15.97 -12.05 -4.32
N GLY A 42 -15.42 -13.27 -4.48
CA GLY A 42 -15.37 -14.27 -3.42
C GLY A 42 -14.66 -13.78 -2.15
N LEU A 43 -13.63 -12.93 -2.30
CA LEU A 43 -12.90 -12.34 -1.17
C LEU A 43 -13.66 -11.18 -0.52
N TRP A 44 -14.18 -10.27 -1.35
CA TRP A 44 -14.71 -8.97 -0.93
C TRP A 44 -16.21 -8.99 -0.58
N TRP A 45 -17.05 -9.66 -1.38
CA TRP A 45 -18.51 -9.62 -1.23
C TRP A 45 -18.99 -10.15 0.14
N PRO A 46 -18.47 -11.26 0.69
CA PRO A 46 -18.94 -11.75 1.98
C PRO A 46 -18.70 -10.78 3.14
N LEU A 47 -17.73 -9.86 3.02
CA LEU A 47 -17.50 -8.79 3.98
C LEU A 47 -18.55 -7.69 3.80
N ARG A 48 -18.73 -7.25 2.55
CA ARG A 48 -19.69 -6.20 2.20
C ARG A 48 -21.13 -6.57 2.56
N ALA A 49 -21.49 -7.84 2.39
CA ALA A 49 -22.80 -8.36 2.77
C ALA A 49 -23.06 -8.28 4.28
N LYS A 50 -22.01 -8.36 5.11
CA LYS A 50 -22.11 -8.28 6.58
C LYS A 50 -22.08 -6.85 7.10
N SER A 51 -21.35 -5.96 6.44
CA SER A 51 -21.16 -4.60 6.93
C SER A 51 -21.02 -3.58 5.80
N PRO A 52 -21.74 -2.44 5.86
CA PRO A 52 -21.52 -1.34 4.93
C PRO A 52 -20.15 -0.67 5.13
N ALA A 53 -19.49 -0.90 6.28
CA ALA A 53 -18.17 -0.37 6.60
C ALA A 53 -17.01 -1.13 5.91
N THR A 54 -17.30 -2.13 5.07
CA THR A 54 -16.29 -2.79 4.23
C THR A 54 -15.63 -1.77 3.30
N PRO A 55 -14.29 -1.86 3.10
CA PRO A 55 -13.57 -0.98 2.20
C PRO A 55 -14.19 -0.96 0.80
N ARG A 56 -14.07 0.19 0.13
CA ARG A 56 -14.65 0.42 -1.19
C ARG A 56 -14.07 -0.57 -2.21
N ARG A 57 -14.89 -0.96 -3.18
CA ARG A 57 -14.56 -1.98 -4.19
C ARG A 57 -13.27 -1.68 -4.95
N GLU A 58 -13.11 -0.46 -5.44
CA GLU A 58 -11.94 -0.04 -6.24
C GLU A 58 -10.62 -0.07 -5.45
N PRO A 59 -10.50 0.57 -4.26
CA PRO A 59 -9.35 0.43 -3.38
C PRO A 59 -9.04 -1.03 -3.01
N SER A 60 -10.07 -1.82 -2.67
CA SER A 60 -9.90 -3.24 -2.36
C SER A 60 -9.33 -4.02 -3.55
N TRP A 61 -9.83 -3.76 -4.75
CA TRP A 61 -9.34 -4.39 -5.98
C TRP A 61 -7.88 -4.03 -6.26
N LEU A 62 -7.54 -2.74 -6.12
CA LEU A 62 -6.17 -2.26 -6.25
C LEU A 62 -5.25 -2.98 -5.26
N VAL A 63 -5.62 -3.04 -3.98
CA VAL A 63 -4.83 -3.71 -2.95
C VAL A 63 -4.69 -5.21 -3.23
N ALA A 64 -5.74 -5.91 -3.67
CA ALA A 64 -5.64 -7.33 -4.02
C ALA A 64 -4.60 -7.59 -5.11
N LYS A 65 -4.59 -6.78 -6.17
CA LYS A 65 -3.59 -6.87 -7.24
C LYS A 65 -2.18 -6.64 -6.73
N LEU A 66 -1.98 -5.58 -5.94
CA LEU A 66 -0.68 -5.22 -5.37
C LEU A 66 -0.18 -6.29 -4.38
N PHE A 67 -1.07 -6.84 -3.56
CA PHE A 67 -0.76 -7.88 -2.60
C PHE A 67 -0.33 -9.17 -3.29
N GLY A 68 -1.05 -9.60 -4.34
CA GLY A 68 -0.67 -10.79 -5.12
C GLY A 68 0.62 -10.60 -5.95
N ALA A 69 0.92 -9.36 -6.34
CA ALA A 69 2.09 -9.03 -7.15
C ALA A 69 3.37 -8.75 -6.36
N SER A 70 3.24 -8.29 -5.11
CA SER A 70 4.39 -7.94 -4.28
C SER A 70 4.76 -9.07 -3.32
N ARG A 71 6.03 -9.07 -2.88
CA ARG A 71 6.53 -9.97 -1.82
C ARG A 71 6.71 -9.23 -0.50
N VAL A 72 5.92 -8.18 -0.27
CA VAL A 72 6.04 -7.32 0.92
C VAL A 72 5.20 -7.91 2.05
N PRO A 73 5.80 -8.33 3.18
CA PRO A 73 5.07 -8.88 4.30
C PRO A 73 4.08 -7.88 4.90
N HIS A 74 2.95 -8.40 5.38
CA HIS A 74 2.08 -7.64 6.25
C HIS A 74 2.65 -7.62 7.67
N ILE A 75 2.96 -6.42 8.15
CA ILE A 75 3.37 -6.18 9.53
C ILE A 75 2.26 -5.38 10.19
N GLN A 76 1.54 -6.01 11.10
CA GLN A 76 0.58 -5.33 11.96
C GLN A 76 1.29 -5.02 13.29
N PRO A 77 1.40 -3.75 13.70
CA PRO A 77 2.03 -3.38 14.96
C PRO A 77 1.16 -3.81 16.15
N ASP A 78 1.78 -4.31 17.22
CA ASP A 78 1.08 -4.53 18.50
C ASP A 78 0.69 -3.20 19.18
N SER A 79 1.38 -2.10 18.84
CA SER A 79 1.21 -0.77 19.42
C SER A 79 0.32 0.17 18.60
N GLY A 80 -0.31 -0.29 17.51
CA GLY A 80 -1.21 0.51 16.68
C GLY A 80 -0.53 1.54 15.76
N ALA A 81 0.79 1.72 15.82
CA ALA A 81 1.57 2.54 14.89
C ALA A 81 2.31 1.64 13.91
N GLY A 82 1.70 1.38 12.76
CA GLY A 82 2.21 0.41 11.78
C GLY A 82 3.31 1.04 10.97
N SER A 83 4.12 0.24 10.27
CA SER A 83 5.03 0.79 9.26
C SER A 83 4.20 1.28 8.07
N HIS A 84 3.82 2.55 8.09
CA HIS A 84 3.06 3.20 7.03
C HIS A 84 3.90 3.19 5.75
N LEU A 85 3.27 3.01 4.59
CA LEU A 85 4.02 2.96 3.32
C LEU A 85 4.86 4.24 3.13
N SER A 86 4.30 5.42 3.41
CA SER A 86 5.02 6.70 3.34
C SER A 86 6.23 6.76 4.26
N GLU A 87 6.10 6.30 5.50
CA GLU A 87 7.20 6.24 6.47
C GLU A 87 8.33 5.33 5.96
N VAL A 88 7.97 4.13 5.50
CA VAL A 88 8.94 3.16 4.97
C VAL A 88 9.65 3.75 3.76
N LEU A 89 8.93 4.41 2.85
CA LEU A 89 9.54 5.07 1.69
C LEU A 89 10.53 6.16 2.09
N GLY A 90 10.25 6.93 3.14
CA GLY A 90 11.21 7.92 3.67
C GLY A 90 12.49 7.26 4.17
N ARG A 91 12.38 6.07 4.78
CA ARG A 91 13.55 5.27 5.19
C ARG A 91 14.30 4.67 3.98
N CYS A 92 13.59 4.33 2.90
CA CYS A 92 14.15 3.78 1.66
C CYS A 92 14.94 4.82 0.84
N GLU A 93 14.75 6.11 1.08
CA GLU A 93 15.36 7.18 0.27
C GLU A 93 16.90 7.01 0.18
N PRO A 94 17.51 7.05 -1.02
CA PRO A 94 18.98 7.00 -1.17
C PRO A 94 19.69 8.14 -0.43
N TYR A 95 21.01 8.03 -0.23
CA TYR A 95 21.80 9.12 0.38
C TYR A 95 22.41 10.06 -0.66
N ASP A 96 22.71 9.55 -1.86
CA ASP A 96 23.25 10.36 -2.94
C ASP A 96 22.21 11.34 -3.48
N GLU A 97 22.63 12.55 -3.86
CA GLU A 97 21.73 13.62 -4.27
C GLU A 97 20.88 13.28 -5.50
N ASP A 98 21.49 12.65 -6.51
CA ASP A 98 20.80 12.27 -7.74
C ASP A 98 19.73 11.21 -7.47
N GLY A 99 20.05 10.19 -6.68
CA GLY A 99 19.12 9.18 -6.20
C GLY A 99 17.99 9.77 -5.38
N ARG A 100 18.28 10.69 -4.46
CA ARG A 100 17.25 11.42 -3.68
C ARG A 100 16.30 12.19 -4.58
N LYS A 101 16.83 12.95 -5.53
CA LYS A 101 16.02 13.75 -6.46
C LYS A 101 15.08 12.87 -7.28
N HIS A 102 15.58 11.76 -7.84
CA HIS A 102 14.74 10.83 -8.60
C HIS A 102 13.68 10.16 -7.71
N PHE A 103 14.06 9.73 -6.51
CA PHE A 103 13.16 9.09 -5.57
C PHE A 103 12.00 10.01 -5.15
N ARG A 104 12.32 11.25 -4.78
CA ARG A 104 11.32 12.28 -4.41
C ARG A 104 10.40 12.60 -5.58
N THR A 105 10.93 12.75 -6.80
CA THR A 105 10.11 12.96 -8.00
C THR A 105 9.09 11.84 -8.21
N ARG A 106 9.48 10.58 -7.96
CA ARG A 106 8.58 9.43 -8.07
C ARG A 106 7.54 9.39 -6.95
N PHE A 107 7.92 9.80 -5.74
CA PHE A 107 7.02 9.91 -4.60
C PHE A 107 6.01 11.05 -4.78
N ASP A 108 6.44 12.23 -5.25
CA ASP A 108 5.56 13.35 -5.57
C ASP A 108 4.54 12.95 -6.65
N ALA A 109 5.00 12.27 -7.71
CA ALA A 109 4.10 11.75 -8.74
C ALA A 109 3.07 10.74 -8.19
N LEU A 110 3.44 9.97 -7.16
CA LEU A 110 2.50 9.09 -6.45
C LEU A 110 1.44 9.92 -5.72
N LEU A 111 1.84 10.95 -4.97
CA LEU A 111 0.91 11.80 -4.21
C LEU A 111 -0.03 12.60 -5.12
N CYS A 112 0.45 13.07 -6.27
CA CYS A 112 -0.35 13.82 -7.23
C CYS A 112 -1.26 12.95 -8.12
N SER A 113 -1.15 11.62 -8.04
CA SER A 113 -1.96 10.70 -8.84
C SER A 113 -3.35 10.48 -8.24
N SER A 114 -4.37 10.48 -9.09
CA SER A 114 -5.71 9.98 -8.72
C SER A 114 -5.68 8.47 -8.44
N LEU A 115 -6.66 7.94 -7.69
CA LEU A 115 -6.73 6.51 -7.38
C LEU A 115 -6.70 5.63 -8.65
N SER A 116 -7.34 6.08 -9.74
CA SER A 116 -7.41 5.35 -11.01
C SER A 116 -6.07 5.23 -11.73
N SER A 117 -5.16 6.20 -11.53
CA SER A 117 -3.81 6.22 -12.11
C SER A 117 -2.72 5.79 -11.13
N LEU A 118 -3.08 5.42 -9.89
CA LEU A 118 -2.13 5.23 -8.79
C LEU A 118 -1.35 3.90 -8.86
N GLU A 119 -1.88 2.89 -9.57
CA GLU A 119 -1.32 1.54 -9.55
C GLU A 119 0.17 1.46 -9.96
N PRO A 120 0.63 2.07 -11.07
CA PRO A 120 2.04 2.03 -11.46
C PRO A 120 2.97 2.65 -10.40
N HIS A 121 2.50 3.70 -9.72
CA HIS A 121 3.24 4.39 -8.67
C HIS A 121 3.36 3.53 -7.41
N LEU A 122 2.25 2.90 -6.99
CA LEU A 122 2.27 1.96 -5.86
C LEU A 122 3.11 0.71 -6.15
N ARG A 123 3.12 0.21 -7.38
CA ARG A 123 4.00 -0.90 -7.77
C ARG A 123 5.48 -0.55 -7.62
N TRP A 124 5.87 0.67 -8.01
CA TRP A 124 7.21 1.18 -7.77
C TRP A 124 7.51 1.27 -6.27
N ALA A 125 6.64 1.92 -5.50
CA ALA A 125 6.80 2.08 -4.06
C ALA A 125 6.99 0.72 -3.35
N LEU A 126 6.13 -0.26 -3.64
CA LEU A 126 6.24 -1.61 -3.09
C LEU A 126 7.47 -2.36 -3.59
N GLY A 127 7.96 -2.04 -4.79
CA GLY A 127 9.24 -2.52 -5.29
C GLY A 127 10.42 -2.05 -4.44
N GLU A 128 10.44 -0.76 -4.06
CA GLU A 128 11.46 -0.24 -3.15
C GLU A 128 11.37 -0.89 -1.76
N VAL A 129 10.16 -1.03 -1.21
CA VAL A 129 9.96 -1.76 0.06
C VAL A 129 10.47 -3.19 -0.05
N ALA A 130 10.15 -3.91 -1.14
CA ALA A 130 10.60 -5.28 -1.33
C ALA A 130 12.13 -5.39 -1.39
N ARG A 131 12.82 -4.42 -2.00
CA ARG A 131 14.29 -4.35 -2.00
C ARG A 131 14.85 -4.17 -0.59
N VAL A 132 14.24 -3.30 0.21
CA VAL A 132 14.64 -3.11 1.62
C VAL A 132 14.44 -4.37 2.43
N VAL A 133 13.26 -5.01 2.33
CA VAL A 133 12.94 -6.25 3.05
C VAL A 133 13.89 -7.38 2.66
N ALA A 134 14.33 -7.43 1.40
CA ALA A 134 15.35 -8.36 0.92
C ALA A 134 16.78 -8.03 1.38
N GLY A 135 16.98 -6.95 2.15
CA GLY A 135 18.27 -6.53 2.67
C GLY A 135 19.16 -5.78 1.68
N HIS A 136 18.63 -5.37 0.52
CA HIS A 136 19.40 -4.65 -0.50
C HIS A 136 19.62 -3.16 -0.18
N VAL A 137 19.05 -2.65 0.92
CA VAL A 137 19.18 -1.27 1.36
C VAL A 137 19.78 -1.26 2.78
N PRO A 138 21.10 -1.12 2.90
CA PRO A 138 21.81 -1.35 4.16
C PRO A 138 21.38 -0.45 5.33
N HIS A 139 20.85 0.74 5.04
CA HIS A 139 20.49 1.74 6.04
C HIS A 139 19.04 1.62 6.54
N ALA A 140 18.23 0.71 5.99
CA ALA A 140 16.82 0.52 6.35
C ALA A 140 16.54 -0.94 6.79
N ARG A 141 17.52 -1.60 7.41
CA ARG A 141 17.46 -3.04 7.79
C ARG A 141 16.35 -3.40 8.79
N ASP A 142 15.87 -2.40 9.52
CA ASP A 142 14.80 -2.50 10.50
C ASP A 142 13.41 -2.64 9.85
N VAL A 143 13.26 -2.25 8.58
CA VAL A 143 12.02 -2.42 7.82
C VAL A 143 11.79 -3.89 7.51
N LYS A 144 10.65 -4.43 7.94
CA LYS A 144 10.25 -5.83 7.71
C LYS A 144 9.04 -6.00 6.78
N GLY A 145 8.37 -4.91 6.43
CA GLY A 145 7.18 -4.92 5.59
C GLY A 145 6.37 -3.64 5.79
N ILE A 146 5.07 -3.72 5.50
CA ILE A 146 4.14 -2.60 5.68
C ILE A 146 2.85 -3.03 6.35
N ASP A 147 2.14 -2.05 6.90
CA ASP A 147 0.75 -2.23 7.29
C ASP A 147 -0.18 -2.11 6.07
N TRP A 148 -0.56 -3.27 5.51
CA TRP A 148 -1.51 -3.36 4.40
C TRP A 148 -2.94 -2.94 4.77
N VAL A 149 -3.31 -3.05 6.05
CA VAL A 149 -4.62 -2.59 6.54
C VAL A 149 -4.64 -1.08 6.46
N GLN A 150 -3.61 -0.42 6.99
CA GLN A 150 -3.45 1.02 6.91
C GLN A 150 -3.41 1.50 5.45
N LEU A 151 -2.68 0.81 4.56
CA LEU A 151 -2.65 1.15 3.13
C LEU A 151 -4.06 1.12 2.52
N LEU A 152 -4.84 0.07 2.76
CA LEU A 152 -6.20 -0.01 2.21
C LEU A 152 -7.14 1.06 2.79
N ASP A 153 -6.99 1.36 4.08
CA ASP A 153 -7.74 2.41 4.74
C ASP A 153 -7.43 3.80 4.15
N ASP A 154 -6.16 4.07 3.84
CA ASP A 154 -5.70 5.31 3.20
C ASP A 154 -6.19 5.40 1.75
N LEU A 155 -6.07 4.32 0.97
CA LEU A 155 -6.56 4.29 -0.41
C LEU A 155 -8.08 4.44 -0.50
N SER A 156 -8.82 4.06 0.54
CA SER A 156 -10.29 4.20 0.60
C SER A 156 -10.77 5.65 0.68
N ILE A 157 -9.87 6.57 1.01
CA ILE A 157 -10.10 8.01 1.15
C ILE A 157 -9.21 8.85 0.21
N TRP A 158 -8.43 8.21 -0.67
CA TRP A 158 -7.40 8.86 -1.51
C TRP A 158 -7.86 10.09 -2.29
N ASP A 159 -9.04 10.01 -2.91
CA ASP A 159 -9.59 11.08 -3.74
C ASP A 159 -10.71 11.87 -3.04
N ARG A 160 -10.77 11.83 -1.70
CA ARG A 160 -11.82 12.52 -0.93
C ARG A 160 -11.41 13.89 -0.38
N GLY A 161 -10.17 14.33 -0.58
CA GLY A 161 -9.67 15.56 0.04
C GLY A 161 -9.86 15.53 1.56
N GLU A 162 -10.39 16.60 2.15
CA GLU A 162 -10.67 16.66 3.59
C GLU A 162 -12.04 16.04 3.98
N GLU A 163 -12.86 15.65 3.00
CA GLU A 163 -14.24 15.16 3.19
C GLU A 163 -14.31 13.69 3.65
N HIS A 164 -13.57 13.36 4.72
CA HIS A 164 -13.60 12.06 5.37
C HIS A 164 -13.23 12.13 6.85
N ARG A 165 -13.30 10.98 7.53
CA ARG A 165 -13.12 10.82 8.99
C ARG A 165 -11.86 11.43 9.61
N ARG A 166 -10.84 11.78 8.83
CA ARG A 166 -9.58 12.36 9.35
C ARG A 166 -9.51 13.87 9.18
N GLY A 167 -10.43 14.49 8.43
CA GLY A 167 -10.48 15.95 8.24
C GLY A 167 -9.23 16.57 7.62
N ARG A 168 -8.40 15.76 6.95
CA ARG A 168 -7.15 16.16 6.31
C ARG A 168 -6.94 15.26 5.10
N ASP A 169 -6.46 15.83 4.00
CA ASP A 169 -6.10 15.04 2.83
C ASP A 169 -5.06 13.98 3.22
N VAL A 170 -5.33 12.72 2.84
CA VAL A 170 -4.45 11.60 3.14
C VAL A 170 -3.07 11.77 2.49
N ARG A 171 -3.00 12.49 1.37
CA ARG A 171 -1.74 12.79 0.67
C ARG A 171 -0.85 13.72 1.49
N ASP A 172 -1.43 14.69 2.19
CA ASP A 172 -0.70 15.58 3.10
C ASP A 172 -0.17 14.80 4.31
N ILE A 173 -0.98 13.90 4.86
CA ILE A 173 -0.55 13.00 5.94
C ILE A 173 0.62 12.13 5.46
N TRP A 174 0.56 11.61 4.23
CA TRP A 174 1.64 10.82 3.65
C TRP A 174 2.91 11.64 3.44
N ALA A 175 2.81 12.86 2.92
CA ALA A 175 3.94 13.76 2.73
C ALA A 175 4.62 14.10 4.07
N GLU A 176 3.84 14.46 5.08
CA GLU A 176 4.35 14.77 6.43
C GLU A 176 5.04 13.55 7.07
N THR A 177 4.42 12.37 6.97
CA THR A 177 4.98 11.13 7.51
C THR A 177 6.31 10.77 6.82
N TYR A 178 6.37 10.95 5.50
CA TYR A 178 7.59 10.73 4.71
C TYR A 178 8.72 11.66 5.16
N LEU A 179 8.46 12.97 5.25
CA LEU A 179 9.45 13.98 5.65
C LEU A 179 9.95 13.75 7.09
N ASN A 180 9.07 13.35 8.00
CA ASN A 180 9.47 13.02 9.36
C ASN A 180 10.42 11.81 9.41
N ALA A 181 10.20 10.81 8.54
CA ALA A 181 11.06 9.65 8.43
C ALA A 181 12.43 9.99 7.82
N THR A 182 12.47 10.84 6.79
CA THR A 182 13.75 11.30 6.19
C THR A 182 14.55 12.15 7.17
N ASN A 183 13.92 13.08 7.89
CA ASN A 183 14.60 13.94 8.86
C ASN A 183 15.13 13.15 10.06
N SER A 184 14.38 12.15 10.53
CA SER A 184 14.82 11.27 11.62
C SER A 184 16.04 10.43 11.23
N LYS A 185 16.16 10.10 9.94
CA LYS A 185 17.30 9.37 9.37
C LYS A 185 18.55 10.26 9.29
N GLU A 186 18.42 11.51 8.86
CA GLU A 186 19.53 12.47 8.82
C GLU A 186 20.13 12.74 10.21
N ARG A 187 19.32 12.71 11.27
CA ARG A 187 19.79 12.87 12.66
C ARG A 187 20.56 11.66 13.23
N ARG A 188 20.51 10.50 12.56
CA ARG A 188 21.16 9.26 13.02
C ARG A 188 22.49 8.97 12.31
N VAL A 189 22.87 9.80 11.34
CA VAL A 189 24.16 9.77 10.61
C VAL A 189 25.11 10.76 11.26
#